data_AF-A0A562C098-F1
#
_entry.id   AF-A0A562C098-F1
#
_cell.length_a   1.000
_cell.length_b   1.000
_cell.length_c   1.000
_cell.angle_alpha   90.00
_cell.angle_beta   90.00
_cell.angle_gamma   90.00
#
_symmetry.space_group_name_H-M   'P 1'
#
loop_
_entity.id
_entity.type
_entity.pdbx_description
1 polymer ?
#
loop_
_entity_poly.entity_id
_entity_poly.type
_entity_poly.pdbx_seq_one_letter_code
_entity_poly.pdbx_strand_id
1 'polypeptide(L)' 'MKLLLVVVIFAAVTYLAIRWMQDRGFGGEQVPRRPTRPRPPTRPVAPDDDEAFLRELEWKRRQAERHKPDPPDGTGPQ' A
#
# COMPACT_ATOMS: atom_id res chain seq x y z
N MET A 1 -31.38 -30.28 9.58
CA MET A 1 -31.44 -29.32 8.45
C MET A 1 -31.73 -27.88 8.87
N LYS A 2 -32.57 -27.62 9.89
CA LYS A 2 -32.82 -26.26 10.42
C LYS A 2 -31.55 -25.54 10.90
N LEU A 3 -30.70 -26.24 11.66
CA LEU A 3 -29.47 -25.65 12.22
C LEU A 3 -28.52 -25.16 11.12
N LEU A 4 -28.35 -25.92 10.03
CA LEU A 4 -27.53 -25.50 8.89
C LEU A 4 -28.08 -24.21 8.26
N LEU A 5 -29.40 -24.10 8.12
CA LEU A 5 -30.03 -22.89 7.58
C LEU A 5 -29.77 -21.68 8.48
N VAL A 6 -29.89 -21.83 9.80
CA VAL A 6 -29.58 -20.75 10.76
C VAL A 6 -28.12 -20.32 10.66
N VAL A 7 -27.19 -21.28 10.58
CA VAL A 7 -25.76 -20.99 10.45
C VAL A 7 -25.45 -20.25 9.16
N VAL A 8 -26.04 -20.67 8.04
CA VAL A 8 -25.84 -20.00 6.73
C VAL A 8 -26.38 -18.57 6.76
N ILE A 9 -27.58 -18.36 7.31
CA ILE A 9 -28.17 -17.02 7.44
C ILE A 9 -27.30 -16.15 8.34
N PHE A 10 -26.88 -16.67 9.49
CA PHE A 10 -26.03 -15.93 10.43
C PHE A 10 -24.67 -15.55 9.82
N ALA A 11 -24.05 -16.48 9.10
CA ALA A 11 -22.80 -16.23 8.37
C ALA A 11 -22.98 -15.16 7.29
N ALA A 12 -24.07 -15.21 6.52
CA ALA A 12 -24.36 -14.22 5.48
C ALA A 12 -24.55 -12.81 6.06
N VAL A 13 -25.33 -12.67 7.14
CA VAL A 13 -25.55 -11.38 7.81
C VAL A 13 -24.24 -10.82 8.37
N THR A 14 -23.46 -11.66 9.05
CA THR A 14 -22.17 -11.26 9.63
C THR A 14 -21.19 -10.83 8.55
N TYR A 15 -21.10 -11.58 7.45
CA TYR A 15 -20.26 -11.23 6.31
C TYR A 15 -20.66 -9.89 5.71
N LEU A 16 -21.97 -9.65 5.50
CA LEU A 16 -22.45 -8.40 4.91
C LEU A 16 -22.18 -7.20 5.80
N ALA A 17 -22.33 -7.35 7.12
CA ALA A 17 -22.00 -6.32 8.10
C ALA A 17 -20.51 -5.95 8.06
N ILE A 18 -19.62 -6.96 8.09
CA ILE A 18 -18.17 -6.76 8.00
C ILE A 18 -17.79 -6.13 6.65
N ARG A 19 -18.34 -6.66 5.55
CA ARG A 19 -18.09 -6.18 4.18
C ARG A 19 -18.47 -4.71 4.04
N TRP A 20 -19.62 -4.31 4.58
CA TRP A 20 -20.09 -2.93 4.52
C TRP A 20 -19.28 -1.98 5.39
N MET A 21 -18.83 -2.45 6.56
CA MET A 21 -17.95 -1.68 7.43
C MET A 21 -16.57 -1.47 6.79
N GLN A 22 -16.03 -2.50 6.13
CA GLN A 22 -14.81 -2.41 5.33
C GLN A 22 -14.96 -1.45 4.15
N ASP A 23 -16.11 -1.46 3.45
CA ASP A 23 -16.39 -0.53 2.34
C ASP A 23 -16.51 0.93 2.79
N ARG A 24 -17.01 1.18 4.02
CA ARG A 24 -17.30 2.54 4.51
C ARG A 24 -16.23 3.15 5.42
N GLY A 25 -15.36 2.34 6.01
CA GLY A 25 -14.39 2.81 6.99
C GLY A 25 -13.12 1.98 6.96
N PHE A 26 -12.03 2.63 6.52
CA PHE A 26 -10.65 2.20 6.74
C PHE A 26 -10.24 0.87 6.09
N GLY A 27 -9.75 0.99 4.84
CA GLY A 27 -8.54 0.27 4.39
C GLY A 27 -8.56 -1.25 4.49
N GLY A 28 -8.94 -1.90 3.40
CA GLY A 28 -8.82 -3.34 3.30
C GLY A 28 -9.06 -3.84 1.89
N GLU A 29 -8.31 -3.26 0.94
CA GLU A 29 -8.02 -3.91 -0.33
C GLU A 29 -7.87 -5.41 -0.09
N GLN A 30 -8.55 -6.23 -0.88
CA GLN A 30 -8.23 -7.64 -1.00
C GLN A 30 -6.83 -7.72 -1.62
N VAL A 31 -5.79 -7.43 -0.83
CA VAL A 31 -4.42 -7.62 -1.25
C VAL A 31 -4.27 -9.14 -1.37
N PRO A 32 -3.99 -9.68 -2.57
CA PRO A 32 -3.70 -11.10 -2.70
C PRO A 32 -2.57 -11.39 -1.71
N ARG A 33 -2.72 -12.45 -0.90
CA ARG A 33 -1.74 -12.88 0.11
C ARG A 33 -0.34 -12.89 -0.49
N ARG A 34 0.38 -11.78 -0.36
CA ARG A 34 1.83 -11.76 -0.49
C ARG A 34 2.34 -12.46 0.76
N PRO A 35 3.26 -13.44 0.66
CA PRO A 35 3.81 -14.09 1.85
C PRO A 35 4.31 -12.99 2.78
N THR A 36 3.74 -12.95 3.98
CA THR A 36 4.12 -12.05 5.06
C THR A 36 5.58 -12.32 5.37
N ARG A 37 6.47 -11.47 4.84
CA ARG A 37 7.81 -11.34 5.39
C ARG A 37 7.62 -11.00 6.87
N PRO A 38 8.28 -11.69 7.81
CA PRO A 38 8.20 -11.34 9.22
C PRO A 38 8.51 -9.84 9.35
N ARG A 39 7.56 -9.06 9.89
CA ARG A 39 7.87 -7.68 10.26
C ARG A 39 9.03 -7.77 11.25
N PRO A 40 10.19 -7.15 10.98
CA PRO A 40 11.24 -7.08 11.99
C PRO A 40 10.60 -6.50 13.26
N PRO A 41 11.00 -6.96 14.47
CA PRO A 41 10.60 -6.29 15.70
C PRO A 41 10.86 -4.79 15.51
N THR A 42 9.91 -3.94 15.89
CA THR A 42 10.04 -2.48 15.87
C THR A 42 11.23 -2.11 16.72
N ARG A 43 12.42 -2.13 16.10
CA ARG A 43 13.61 -1.52 16.64
C ARG A 43 13.29 -0.03 16.76
N PRO A 44 13.84 0.66 17.78
CA PRO A 44 13.88 2.11 17.75
C PRO A 44 14.53 2.51 16.41
N VAL A 45 13.71 2.99 15.49
CA VAL A 45 14.16 3.48 14.20
C VAL A 45 14.66 4.89 14.48
N ALA A 46 15.95 5.11 14.23
CA ALA A 46 16.48 6.45 14.34
C ALA A 46 15.83 7.31 13.23
N PRO A 47 15.64 8.63 13.41
CA PRO A 47 14.92 9.46 12.44
C PRO A 47 15.47 9.42 11.00
N ASP A 48 16.73 9.01 10.83
CA ASP A 48 17.42 8.76 9.57
C ASP A 48 17.08 7.41 8.90
N ASP A 49 16.62 6.42 9.66
CA ASP A 49 16.23 5.09 9.20
C ASP A 49 14.71 4.96 8.92
N ASP A 50 13.96 6.05 9.03
CA ASP A 50 12.52 6.06 8.77
C ASP A 50 12.22 5.79 7.30
N GLU A 51 11.53 4.68 7.00
CA GLU A 51 11.12 4.35 5.64
C GLU A 51 10.30 5.47 4.97
N ALA A 52 9.57 6.27 5.75
CA ALA A 52 8.83 7.42 5.26
C ALA A 52 9.75 8.51 4.70
N PHE A 53 10.84 8.82 5.39
CA PHE A 53 11.83 9.82 4.98
C PHE A 53 12.59 9.36 3.72
N LEU A 54 13.04 8.10 3.70
CA LEU A 54 13.70 7.52 2.52
C LEU A 54 12.78 7.54 1.29
N ARG A 55 11.48 7.24 1.46
CA ARG A 55 10.47 7.32 0.38
C ARG A 55 10.27 8.75 -0.13
N GLU A 56 10.30 9.75 0.74
CA GLU A 56 10.18 11.16 0.35
C GLU A 56 11.39 11.62 -0.47
N LEU A 57 12.61 11.24 -0.07
CA LEU A 57 13.83 11.54 -0.83
C LEU A 57 13.82 10.90 -2.22
N GLU A 58 13.39 9.64 -2.31
CA GLU A 58 13.27 8.94 -3.59
C GLU A 58 12.20 9.61 -4.48
N TRP A 59 11.08 10.04 -3.90
CA TRP A 59 10.06 10.80 -4.62
C TRP A 59 10.61 12.13 -5.14
N LYS A 60 11.32 12.91 -4.31
CA LYS A 60 11.96 14.17 -4.72
C LYS A 60 13.00 13.97 -5.82
N ARG A 61 13.84 12.92 -5.72
CA ARG A 61 14.83 12.59 -6.76
C ARG A 61 14.16 12.32 -8.11
N ARG A 62 13.11 11.48 -8.11
CA ARG A 62 12.34 11.17 -9.33
C ARG A 62 11.67 12.40 -9.94
N GLN A 63 11.16 13.31 -9.11
CA GLN A 63 10.58 14.57 -9.58
C GLN A 63 11.65 15.48 -10.21
N ALA A 64 12.82 15.58 -9.58
CA ALA A 64 13.95 16.36 -10.11
C ALA A 64 14.48 15.80 -11.43
N GLU A 65 14.56 14.48 -11.58
CA GLU A 65 14.95 13.82 -12.83
C GLU A 65 13.92 14.07 -13.95
N ARG A 66 12.62 14.00 -13.64
CA ARG A 66 11.54 14.32 -14.59
C ARG A 66 11.51 15.78 -15.01
N HIS A 67 11.91 16.67 -14.10
CA HIS A 67 11.92 18.11 -14.36
C HIS A 67 13.28 18.59 -14.90
N LYS A 68 14.29 17.73 -14.95
CA LYS A 68 15.54 18.05 -15.63
C LYS A 68 15.20 18.19 -17.11
N PRO A 69 15.29 19.40 -17.69
CA PRO A 69 15.12 19.55 -19.12
C PRO A 69 16.17 18.65 -19.79
N ASP A 70 15.76 17.95 -20.84
CA ASP A 70 16.70 17.22 -21.68
C ASP A 70 17.84 18.19 -22.02
N PRO A 71 19.13 17.81 -21.81
CA PRO A 71 20.22 18.61 -22.34
C PRO A 71 19.93 18.81 -23.82
N PRO A 72 19.98 20.05 -24.36
CA PRO A 72 19.49 20.31 -25.70
C PRO A 72 20.20 19.39 -26.69
N ASP A 73 19.42 18.52 -27.31
CA ASP A 73 19.87 17.68 -28.41
C ASP A 73 20.24 18.60 -29.57
N GLY A 74 21.53 18.60 -29.91
CA GLY A 74 22.04 19.05 -31.20
C GLY A 74 22.91 20.31 -31.18
N THR A 75 24.16 20.15 -31.61
CA THR A 75 24.68 20.66 -32.90
C THR A 75 26.11 21.25 -32.80
N GLY A 76 27.15 20.42 -33.08
CA GLY A 76 28.45 20.71 -33.74
C GLY A 76 29.40 21.81 -33.20
N PRO A 77 30.63 22.00 -33.75
CA PRO A 77 31.19 21.39 -34.96
C PRO A 77 32.59 20.71 -34.81
N GLN A 78 32.89 19.85 -35.80
CA GLN A 78 34.17 19.51 -36.45
C GLN A 78 35.43 19.33 -35.58
#